data_AF-B7KRL0-F1
#
_entry.id   AF-B7KRL0-F1
#
_cell.length_a   1.000
_cell.length_b   1.000
_cell.length_c   1.000
_cell.angle_alpha   90.00
_cell.angle_beta   90.00
_cell.angle_gamma   90.00
#
_symmetry.space_group_name_H-M   'P 1'
#
loop_
_entity.id
_entity.type
_entity.pdbx_description
1 polymer ?
#
loop_
_entity_poly.entity_id
_entity_poly.type
_entity_poly.pdbx_seq_one_letter_code
_entity_poly.pdbx_strand_id
1 'polypeptide(L)' 'MDTPAYQQPAAVQIIRDKRGIIVGRLETQHLTKKTVARDARGLLVGQYDHRADVTRDARGVLVGTGNLLPALVLPR' A
#
# COMPACT_ATOMS: atom_id res chain seq x y z
N MET A 1 9.72 10.64 25.77
CA MET A 1 9.03 11.64 24.95
C MET A 1 8.30 10.86 23.86
N ASP A 2 7.01 10.62 24.05
CA ASP A 2 6.19 9.97 23.03
C ASP A 2 5.93 10.96 21.90
N THR A 3 6.37 10.62 20.68
CA THR A 3 6.14 11.45 19.50
C THR A 3 4.63 11.52 19.23
N PRO A 4 4.03 12.72 19.08
CA PRO A 4 2.60 12.84 18.83
C PRO A 4 2.20 12.10 17.55
N ALA A 5 1.06 11.41 17.58
CA ALA A 5 0.60 10.50 16.52
C ALA A 5 0.48 11.14 15.12
N TYR A 6 0.46 12.47 15.01
CA TYR A 6 0.46 13.20 13.74
C TYR A 6 1.85 13.29 13.06
N GLN A 7 2.92 13.00 13.79
CA GLN A 7 4.30 13.00 13.28
C GLN A 7 4.82 11.59 12.97
N GLN A 8 4.03 10.54 13.19
CA GLN A 8 4.47 9.18 12.84
C GLN A 8 4.47 9.03 11.31
N PRO A 9 5.65 8.87 10.69
CA PRO A 9 5.71 8.62 9.25
C PRO A 9 4.98 7.32 8.94
N ALA A 10 4.37 7.25 7.76
CA ALA A 10 3.76 6.00 7.30
C ALA A 10 4.78 4.86 7.41
N ALA A 11 4.36 3.71 7.93
CA ALA A 11 5.22 2.53 7.88
C ALA A 11 5.35 2.10 6.41
N VAL A 12 6.58 2.12 5.89
CA VAL A 12 6.87 1.81 4.48
C VAL A 12 7.47 0.41 4.35
N GLN A 13 6.87 -0.40 3.49
CA GLN A 13 7.43 -1.68 3.05
C GLN A 13 7.83 -1.59 1.58
N ILE A 14 9.07 -1.95 1.25
CA ILE A 14 9.55 -2.00 -0.14
C ILE A 14 9.34 -3.40 -0.69
N ILE A 15 8.74 -3.49 -1.89
CA ILE A 15 8.57 -4.74 -2.62
C ILE A 15 9.66 -4.83 -3.69
N ARG A 16 10.37 -5.96 -3.70
CA ARG A 16 11.41 -6.27 -4.67
C ARG A 16 11.08 -7.57 -5.40
N ASP A 17 11.51 -7.66 -6.65
CA ASP A 17 11.48 -8.91 -7.40
C ASP A 17 12.60 -9.87 -6.95
N LYS A 18 12.65 -11.07 -7.55
CA LYS A 18 13.68 -12.09 -7.27
C LYS A 18 15.12 -11.65 -7.60
N ARG A 19 15.30 -10.57 -8.37
CA ARG A 19 16.60 -9.99 -8.75
C ARG A 19 16.99 -8.82 -7.84
N GLY A 20 16.13 -8.47 -6.87
CA GLY A 20 16.33 -7.34 -5.97
C GLY A 20 15.86 -5.99 -6.53
N ILE A 21 15.23 -5.95 -7.71
CA ILE A 21 14.73 -4.72 -8.32
C ILE A 21 13.48 -4.26 -7.58
N ILE A 22 13.41 -2.98 -7.22
CA ILE A 22 12.23 -2.39 -6.60
C ILE A 22 11.09 -2.38 -7.62
N VAL A 23 10.00 -3.07 -7.31
CA VAL A 23 8.78 -3.09 -8.14
C VAL A 23 7.70 -2.17 -7.56
N GLY A 24 7.82 -1.80 -6.28
CA GLY A 24 6.96 -0.80 -5.66
C GLY A 24 7.10 -0.75 -4.15
N ARG A 25 6.12 -0.14 -3.51
CA ARG A 25 6.08 0.05 -2.06
C ARG A 25 4.65 0.05 -1.53
N LEU A 26 4.51 -0.36 -0.27
CA LEU A 26 3.30 -0.25 0.52
C LEU A 26 3.52 0.79 1.62
N GLU A 27 2.58 1.73 1.75
CA GLU A 27 2.61 2.81 2.73
C GLU A 27 1.41 2.66 3.66
N THR A 28 1.64 2.27 4.92
CA THR A 28 0.57 2.12 5.91
C THR A 28 0.34 3.45 6.62
N GLN A 29 -0.87 3.99 6.44
CA GLN A 29 -1.33 5.24 7.01
C GLN A 29 -2.13 4.97 8.29
N HIS A 30 -1.54 5.29 9.44
CA HIS A 30 -2.13 5.00 10.75
C HIS A 30 -3.45 5.76 11.01
N LEU A 31 -3.55 7.00 10.54
CA LEU A 31 -4.72 7.86 10.76
C LEU A 31 -5.94 7.39 9.97
N THR A 32 -5.76 7.10 8.68
CA THR A 32 -6.84 6.68 7.77
C THR A 32 -7.14 5.19 7.87
N LYS A 33 -6.28 4.41 8.55
CA LYS A 33 -6.35 2.94 8.59
C LYS A 33 -6.38 2.35 7.19
N LYS A 34 -5.51 2.86 6.32
CA LYS A 34 -5.33 2.40 4.95
C LYS A 34 -3.89 2.01 4.70
N THR A 35 -3.69 1.00 3.86
CA THR A 35 -2.39 0.78 3.21
C THR A 35 -2.52 1.18 1.75
N VAL A 36 -1.58 1.96 1.26
CA VAL A 36 -1.54 2.41 -0.14
C VAL A 36 -0.41 1.69 -0.85
N ALA A 37 -0.69 1.17 -2.04
CA ALA A 37 0.31 0.57 -2.90
C ALA A 37 0.72 1.55 -4.01
N ARG A 38 2.02 1.67 -4.23
CA ARG A 38 2.60 2.45 -5.33
C ARG A 38 3.58 1.60 -6.13
N ASP A 39 3.61 1.82 -7.44
CA ASP A 39 4.58 1.19 -8.33
C ASP A 39 6.01 1.77 -8.10
N ALA A 40 6.99 1.21 -8.81
CA ALA A 40 8.38 1.68 -8.75
C ALA A 40 8.55 3.17 -9.13
N ARG A 41 7.62 3.74 -9.90
CA ARG A 41 7.59 5.17 -10.28
C ARG A 41 6.87 6.04 -9.25
N GLY A 42 6.25 5.44 -8.24
CA GLY A 42 5.49 6.13 -7.20
C GLY A 42 4.02 6.38 -7.53
N LEU A 43 3.52 5.85 -8.65
CA LEU A 43 2.13 5.96 -9.05
C LEU A 43 1.26 5.05 -8.19
N LEU A 44 0.09 5.53 -7.78
CA LEU A 44 -0.90 4.74 -7.05
C LEU A 44 -1.36 3.56 -7.91
N VAL A 45 -1.29 2.35 -7.36
CA VAL A 45 -1.81 1.12 -8.02
C VAL A 45 -3.00 0.52 -7.28
N GLY A 46 -3.15 0.83 -5.98
CA GLY A 46 -4.30 0.40 -5.21
C GLY A 46 -4.25 0.85 -3.75
N GLN A 47 -5.34 0.59 -3.04
CA GLN A 47 -5.48 0.87 -1.62
C GLN A 47 -6.22 -0.27 -0.91
N TYR A 48 -5.76 -0.64 0.27
CA TYR A 48 -6.42 -1.57 1.17
C TYR A 48 -6.99 -0.80 2.35
N ASP A 49 -8.29 -0.96 2.59
CA ASP A 49 -8.99 -0.40 3.73
C ASP A 49 -9.06 -1.44 4.85
N HIS A 50 -8.37 -1.19 5.96
CA HIS A 50 -8.29 -2.15 7.07
C HIS A 50 -9.61 -2.27 7.84
N ARG A 51 -10.48 -1.26 7.78
CA ARG A 51 -11.77 -1.26 8.50
C ARG A 51 -12.80 -2.08 7.75
N ALA A 52 -12.82 -1.92 6.43
CA ALA A 52 -13.76 -2.61 5.55
C ALA A 52 -13.21 -3.95 5.04
N ASP A 53 -11.94 -4.27 5.30
CA ASP A 53 -11.25 -5.47 4.83
C ASP A 53 -11.36 -5.68 3.31
N VAL A 54 -11.11 -4.61 2.55
CA VAL A 54 -11.24 -4.62 1.08
C VAL A 54 -10.10 -3.90 0.39
N THR A 55 -9.71 -4.44 -0.75
CA THR A 55 -8.74 -3.81 -1.66
C THR A 55 -9.46 -3.19 -2.86
N ARG A 56 -9.07 -1.97 -3.20
CA ARG A 56 -9.50 -1.27 -4.42
C ARG A 56 -8.30 -0.93 -5.29
N ASP A 57 -8.51 -0.93 -6.60
CA ASP A 57 -7.49 -0.51 -7.55
C ASP A 57 -7.27 1.02 -7.54
N ALA A 58 -6.36 1.51 -8.38
CA ALA A 58 -6.06 2.94 -8.52
C ALA A 58 -7.27 3.80 -8.95
N ARG A 59 -8.31 3.19 -9.55
CA ARG A 59 -9.55 3.85 -9.98
C ARG A 59 -10.64 3.77 -8.90
N GLY A 60 -10.38 3.09 -7.78
CA GLY A 60 -11.35 2.87 -6.72
C GLY A 60 -12.28 1.68 -6.96
N VAL A 61 -12.04 0.87 -7.99
CA VAL A 61 -12.83 -0.34 -8.27
C VAL A 61 -12.49 -1.41 -7.24
N LEU A 62 -13.50 -2.06 -6.67
CA LEU A 62 -13.31 -3.17 -5.74
C LEU A 62 -12.62 -4.34 -6.45
N VAL A 63 -11.46 -4.73 -5.95
CA VAL A 63 -10.71 -5.90 -6.42
C VAL A 63 -11.14 -7.15 -5.64
N GLY A 64 -11.39 -7.00 -4.34
CA GLY A 64 -11.84 -8.09 -3.48
C GLY A 64 -11.67 -7.78 -1.99
N THR A 65 -11.99 -8.77 -1.17
CA THR A 65 -11.77 -8.77 0.29
C THR A 65 -10.35 -9.18 0.65
N GLY A 66 -9.84 -8.71 1.79
CA GLY A 66 -8.47 -8.94 2.21
C GLY A 66 -7.46 -7.98 1.57
N ASN A 67 -6.20 -8.08 2.02
CA ASN A 67 -5.09 -7.32 1.47
C ASN A 67 -4.54 -7.96 0.18
N LEU A 68 -5.00 -7.46 -0.97
CA LEU A 68 -4.60 -7.92 -2.30
C LEU A 68 -3.56 -6.99 -2.96
N LEU A 69 -3.03 -5.99 -2.22
CA LEU A 69 -2.08 -5.02 -2.73
C LEU A 69 -0.79 -5.63 -3.33
N PRO A 70 -0.19 -6.70 -2.75
CA PRO A 70 1.00 -7.31 -3.36
C PRO A 70 0.76 -7.77 -4.80
N ALA A 71 -0.44 -8.26 -5.13
CA ALA A 71 -0.78 -8.69 -6.48
C ALA A 71 -0.94 -7.52 -7.47
N LEU A 72 -1.24 -6.31 -6.98
CA LEU A 72 -1.40 -5.10 -7.80
C LEU A 72 -0.08 -4.37 -8.09
N VAL A 73 0.94 -4.61 -7.26
CA VAL A 73 2.27 -3.98 -7.40
C VAL A 73 3.16 -4.74 -8.38
N LEU A 74 2.85 -6.01 -8.67
CA LEU A 74 3.65 -6.80 -9.59
C LEU A 74 3.48 -6.29 -11.03
N PRO A 75 4.57 -6.08 -11.78
CA PRO A 75 4.49 -5.85 -13.22
C PRO A 75 3.81 -7.07 -13.87
N ARG A 76 2.90 -6.79 -14.81
CA ARG A 76 2.29 -7.84 -15.64
C ARG A 76 3.23 -8.29 -16.74
#